data_AF-A0AAD7Z8R6-F1
#
_entry.id   AF-A0AAD7Z8R6-F1
#
_cell.length_a   1.000
_cell.length_b   1.000
_cell.length_c   1.000
_cell.angle_alpha   90.00
_cell.angle_beta   90.00
_cell.angle_gamma   90.00
#
_symmetry.space_group_name_H-M   'P 1'
#
loop_
_entity.id
_entity.type
_entity.pdbx_description
1 polymer ?
#
loop_
_entity_poly.entity_id
_entity_poly.type
_entity_poly.pdbx_seq_one_letter_code
_entity_poly.pdbx_strand_id
1 'polypeptide(L)'
;MDSAEQAALSHKPESGTSVKYYNARRLNEFGADGRLQDGSKEMNLVQNRHFDQLAVNTSLSSVLLPPDVRDSDSEVLNAIKWSEHLDPLYVNNYEMDPSLSWQYFGSSTGFLRRYPAIKWPPDENSARSGQELHDFRTSSWYIDAATSPKDVVILLDSSGSMTGERREIAKSVVNAILDTLGNNDFVNVYRFSDDTEELVPCFKDMLVQANMENVREFKNYLDSTRAENIANFSSALIKGFEILQKYNRSGLGCQCNQAIMLITDGPPYDYHDIFKQYNLPHTPVRVFTYLIGRDASNAEEMRNIACSNKGYYVRVSSTSEARENVLNYISVMARPMVMYQNDHPITWTPVYAGGKANNLQSNVGENLDGQLMTSVSTPVFDRRNYSVRTANLLGVVGTDVPIQQIQKLVQPYKLGVNGYSFIINNNGHILYHPDLRPLFQETLKPNYNSVDLTEVELVDTDGGPRENNTLLLDLRHDMIDQKEGETELSVKIHYDDMKRVTTRRYKYFYNAIEGTPFSLGLAIPEGYGMYEVLGEQEIKHSHVNVTEYFKGNNWKVHPDWVYCEYNSMSEHRFKSPEEQVWSQYEEMDKDSYFCDKSLMQSLVFDALVTEGLERLSTLKEDK
;
A
#
# COMPACT_ATOMS: atom_id res chain seq x y z
N MET A 1 -14.64 3.53 11.31
CA MET A 1 -14.52 2.24 12.02
C MET A 1 -15.68 2.07 12.99
N ASP A 2 -15.86 2.92 14.00
CA ASP A 2 -16.92 2.78 15.02
C ASP A 2 -18.33 2.62 14.45
N SER A 3 -18.69 3.42 13.43
CA SER A 3 -20.00 3.33 12.78
C SER A 3 -20.24 1.98 12.11
N ALA A 4 -19.19 1.32 11.61
CA ALA A 4 -19.30 -0.01 11.01
C ALA A 4 -19.58 -1.07 12.08
N GLU A 5 -18.90 -1.01 13.23
CA GLU A 5 -19.16 -1.91 14.36
C GLU A 5 -20.58 -1.72 14.91
N GLN A 6 -21.03 -0.48 15.06
CA GLN A 6 -22.39 -0.16 15.51
C GLN A 6 -23.47 -0.59 14.50
N ALA A 7 -23.23 -0.41 13.20
CA ALA A 7 -24.13 -0.86 12.15
C ALA A 7 -24.27 -2.40 12.15
N ALA A 8 -23.15 -3.13 12.30
CA ALA A 8 -23.17 -4.58 12.39
C ALA A 8 -23.86 -5.07 13.68
N LEU A 9 -23.64 -4.39 14.81
CA LEU A 9 -24.27 -4.68 16.10
C LEU A 9 -25.79 -4.50 16.10
N SER A 10 -26.27 -3.43 15.48
CA SER A 10 -27.70 -3.08 15.44
C SER A 10 -28.48 -3.90 14.41
N HIS A 11 -27.79 -4.49 13.43
CA HIS A 11 -28.41 -5.27 12.38
C HIS A 11 -28.98 -6.60 12.87
N LYS A 12 -30.26 -6.86 12.58
CA LYS A 12 -30.89 -8.16 12.78
C LYS A 12 -30.99 -8.87 11.43
N PRO A 13 -30.46 -10.10 11.30
CA PRO A 13 -30.52 -10.84 10.04
C PRO A 13 -31.98 -11.18 9.72
N GLU A 14 -32.51 -10.61 8.64
CA GLU A 14 -33.86 -10.88 8.15
C GLU A 14 -33.79 -11.87 6.99
N SER A 15 -34.22 -13.11 7.22
CA SER A 15 -34.35 -14.10 6.16
C SER A 15 -35.47 -13.72 5.19
N GLY A 16 -35.14 -13.43 3.93
CA GLY A 16 -36.11 -13.30 2.84
C GLY A 16 -36.37 -11.89 2.28
N THR A 17 -35.59 -10.87 2.66
CA THR A 17 -35.65 -9.55 1.99
C THR A 17 -34.66 -9.47 0.83
N SER A 18 -35.12 -9.01 -0.34
CA SER A 18 -34.22 -8.71 -1.46
C SER A 18 -33.39 -7.47 -1.15
N VAL A 19 -32.07 -7.64 -0.99
CA VAL A 19 -31.16 -6.53 -0.70
C VAL A 19 -30.91 -5.75 -1.97
N LYS A 20 -31.25 -4.46 -1.96
CA LYS A 20 -30.99 -3.56 -3.10
C LYS A 20 -29.65 -2.86 -2.88
N TYR A 21 -28.65 -3.19 -3.70
CA TYR A 21 -27.35 -2.51 -3.70
C TYR A 21 -26.88 -2.24 -5.13
N TYR A 22 -25.83 -1.42 -5.30
CA TYR A 22 -25.24 -1.11 -6.61
C TYR A 22 -24.01 -2.01 -6.83
N ASN A 23 -24.15 -3.02 -7.69
CA ASN A 23 -23.05 -3.91 -8.04
C ASN A 23 -22.17 -3.23 -9.09
N ALA A 24 -20.92 -2.92 -8.75
CA ALA A 24 -19.98 -2.21 -9.61
C ALA A 24 -19.78 -2.86 -10.99
N ARG A 25 -19.91 -4.20 -11.09
CA ARG A 25 -19.79 -4.93 -12.36
C ARG A 25 -21.01 -4.81 -13.26
N ARG A 26 -22.19 -4.63 -12.67
CA ARG A 26 -23.48 -4.54 -13.38
C ARG A 26 -24.01 -3.10 -13.40
N LEU A 27 -23.12 -2.11 -13.45
CA LEU A 27 -23.50 -0.70 -13.57
C LEU A 27 -23.58 -0.28 -15.04
N ASN A 28 -24.70 0.35 -15.42
CA ASN A 28 -24.91 0.90 -16.76
C ASN A 28 -24.65 -0.13 -17.88
N GLU A 29 -25.06 -1.38 -17.67
CA GLU A 29 -25.04 -2.42 -18.72
C GLU A 29 -26.38 -2.42 -19.46
N PHE A 30 -26.31 -2.19 -20.78
CA PHE A 30 -27.46 -2.15 -21.68
C PHE A 30 -27.42 -3.34 -22.65
N GLY A 31 -28.58 -3.91 -22.94
CA GLY A 31 -28.75 -4.93 -23.96
C GLY A 31 -28.68 -4.35 -25.37
N ALA A 32 -28.68 -5.23 -26.38
CA ALA A 32 -28.67 -4.82 -27.80
C ALA A 32 -29.91 -4.00 -28.21
N ASP A 33 -30.98 -4.07 -27.42
CA ASP A 33 -32.23 -3.32 -27.55
C ASP A 33 -32.21 -1.95 -26.85
N GLY A 34 -31.08 -1.57 -26.23
CA GLY A 34 -30.92 -0.31 -25.50
C GLY A 34 -31.61 -0.28 -24.13
N ARG A 35 -32.14 -1.41 -23.65
CA ARG A 35 -32.71 -1.54 -22.30
C ARG A 35 -31.65 -2.02 -21.31
N LEU A 36 -31.80 -1.66 -20.04
CA LEU A 36 -30.94 -2.18 -18.98
C LEU A 36 -31.04 -3.71 -18.93
N GLN A 37 -29.89 -4.38 -18.85
CA GLN A 37 -29.84 -5.83 -18.70
C GLN A 37 -30.42 -6.26 -17.34
N ASP A 38 -30.93 -7.49 -17.25
CA ASP A 38 -31.48 -8.02 -16.00
C ASP A 38 -30.43 -8.02 -14.88
N GLY A 39 -30.73 -7.33 -13.77
CA GLY A 39 -29.81 -7.15 -12.64
C GLY A 39 -28.83 -5.99 -12.78
N SER A 40 -28.85 -5.26 -13.89
CA SER A 40 -28.11 -4.01 -14.10
C SER A 40 -28.87 -2.83 -13.47
N LYS A 41 -28.13 -1.87 -12.92
CA LYS A 41 -28.69 -0.62 -12.39
C LYS A 41 -28.08 0.58 -13.09
N GLU A 42 -28.95 1.55 -13.39
CA GLU A 42 -28.54 2.83 -13.92
C GLU A 42 -28.05 3.76 -12.79
N MET A 43 -26.92 4.39 -13.03
CA MET A 43 -26.33 5.40 -12.17
C MET A 43 -25.66 6.47 -13.02
N ASN A 44 -25.95 7.74 -12.73
CA ASN A 44 -25.27 8.85 -13.38
C ASN A 44 -23.83 8.94 -12.84
N LEU A 45 -22.85 8.70 -13.70
CA LEU A 45 -21.42 8.77 -13.39
C LEU A 45 -20.83 9.98 -14.12
N VAL A 46 -20.17 10.87 -13.38
CA VAL A 46 -19.56 12.09 -13.91
C VAL A 46 -18.04 11.97 -13.80
N GLN A 47 -17.31 12.35 -14.86
CA GLN A 47 -15.85 12.36 -14.81
C GLN A 47 -15.38 13.36 -13.75
N ASN A 48 -14.55 12.89 -12.83
CA ASN A 48 -14.03 13.73 -11.76
C ASN A 48 -12.49 13.74 -11.78
N ARG A 49 -11.89 14.93 -11.87
CA ARG A 49 -10.43 15.11 -11.93
C ARG A 49 -9.72 14.64 -10.66
N HIS A 50 -10.35 14.79 -9.51
CA HIS A 50 -9.80 14.33 -8.22
C HIS A 50 -9.59 12.82 -8.18
N PHE A 51 -10.40 12.08 -8.95
CA PHE A 51 -10.34 10.63 -9.08
C PHE A 51 -9.76 10.21 -10.44
N ASP A 52 -8.69 10.87 -10.88
CA ASP A 52 -7.96 10.54 -12.11
C ASP A 52 -8.84 10.56 -13.39
N GLN A 53 -9.77 11.51 -13.44
CA GLN A 53 -10.77 11.67 -14.51
C GLN A 53 -11.65 10.43 -14.72
N LEU A 54 -11.75 9.57 -13.71
CA LEU A 54 -12.65 8.43 -13.74
C LEU A 54 -14.09 8.90 -13.55
N ALA A 55 -15.02 8.22 -14.21
CA ALA A 55 -16.45 8.49 -14.10
C ALA A 55 -16.97 7.91 -12.77
N VAL A 56 -17.32 8.79 -11.84
CA VAL A 56 -17.74 8.45 -10.47
C VAL A 56 -19.04 9.13 -10.09
N ASN A 57 -19.70 8.62 -9.05
CA ASN A 57 -20.85 9.26 -8.42
C ASN A 57 -20.55 9.54 -6.94
N THR A 58 -20.52 10.83 -6.60
CA THR A 58 -20.19 11.33 -5.25
C THR A 58 -21.36 11.27 -4.26
N SER A 59 -22.54 10.81 -4.65
CA SER A 59 -23.70 10.70 -3.76
C SER A 59 -23.88 9.30 -3.16
N LEU A 60 -23.33 8.27 -3.81
CA LEU A 60 -23.55 6.86 -3.44
C LEU A 60 -22.23 6.08 -3.47
N SER A 61 -22.22 4.89 -2.87
CA SER A 61 -21.13 3.92 -2.97
C SER A 61 -21.49 2.76 -3.91
N SER A 62 -20.48 2.05 -4.40
CA SER A 62 -20.67 0.81 -5.17
C SER A 62 -20.03 -0.38 -4.46
N VAL A 63 -20.59 -1.57 -4.70
CA VAL A 63 -20.12 -2.84 -4.13
C VAL A 63 -19.50 -3.68 -5.23
N LEU A 64 -18.25 -4.08 -5.02
CA LEU A 64 -17.49 -4.96 -5.89
C LEU A 64 -17.45 -6.37 -5.30
N LEU A 65 -17.84 -7.35 -6.12
CA LEU A 65 -17.84 -8.77 -5.78
C LEU A 65 -16.83 -9.51 -6.66
N PRO A 66 -15.80 -10.14 -6.06
CA PRO A 66 -14.92 -11.07 -6.74
C PRO A 66 -15.71 -12.23 -7.39
N PRO A 67 -15.19 -12.86 -8.46
CA PRO A 67 -15.87 -13.98 -9.14
C PRO A 67 -16.21 -15.14 -8.19
N ASP A 68 -15.39 -15.35 -7.17
CA ASP A 68 -15.54 -16.45 -6.21
C ASP A 68 -16.64 -16.19 -5.18
N VAL A 69 -17.01 -14.92 -4.96
CA VAL A 69 -18.03 -14.52 -3.99
C VAL A 69 -19.40 -14.41 -4.67
N ARG A 70 -20.36 -15.22 -4.19
CA ARG A 70 -21.71 -15.28 -4.79
C ARG A 70 -22.70 -14.38 -4.06
N ASP A 71 -23.52 -13.68 -4.84
CA ASP A 71 -24.65 -12.88 -4.35
C ASP A 71 -25.81 -13.73 -3.81
N SER A 72 -25.76 -15.05 -3.95
CA SER A 72 -26.71 -16.00 -3.35
C SER A 72 -26.44 -16.29 -1.87
N ASP A 73 -25.25 -15.97 -1.36
CA ASP A 73 -24.89 -16.27 0.02
C ASP A 73 -25.58 -15.29 0.99
N SER A 74 -26.33 -15.85 1.93
CA SER A 74 -27.04 -15.09 2.96
C SER A 74 -26.10 -14.28 3.86
N GLU A 75 -24.87 -14.76 4.12
CA GLU A 75 -23.91 -14.03 4.94
C GLU A 75 -23.40 -12.78 4.22
N VAL A 76 -23.08 -12.92 2.93
CA VAL A 76 -22.66 -11.82 2.06
C VAL A 76 -23.77 -10.78 1.92
N LEU A 77 -25.01 -11.20 1.63
CA LEU A 77 -26.15 -10.30 1.49
C LEU A 77 -26.47 -9.52 2.77
N ASN A 78 -26.47 -10.20 3.92
CA ASN A 78 -26.66 -9.55 5.22
C ASN A 78 -25.55 -8.52 5.48
N ALA A 79 -24.31 -8.85 5.10
CA ALA A 79 -23.18 -7.96 5.28
C ALA A 79 -23.23 -6.72 4.37
N ILE A 80 -23.69 -6.88 3.13
CA ILE A 80 -23.97 -5.77 2.22
C ILE A 80 -25.10 -4.86 2.77
N LYS A 81 -26.14 -5.46 3.36
CA LYS A 81 -27.29 -4.72 3.91
C LYS A 81 -26.90 -3.84 5.10
N TRP A 82 -26.16 -4.35 6.09
CA TRP A 82 -25.78 -3.50 7.22
C TRP A 82 -24.73 -2.44 6.84
N SER A 83 -23.81 -2.75 5.92
CA SER A 83 -22.79 -1.80 5.47
C SER A 83 -23.34 -0.59 4.71
N GLU A 84 -24.64 -0.59 4.34
CA GLU A 84 -25.32 0.57 3.75
C GLU A 84 -25.36 1.79 4.66
N HIS A 85 -25.31 1.58 5.97
CA HIS A 85 -25.22 2.66 6.96
C HIS A 85 -23.92 3.47 6.87
N LEU A 86 -22.92 3.01 6.10
CA LEU A 86 -21.67 3.73 5.87
C LEU A 86 -21.76 4.79 4.76
N ASP A 87 -22.74 4.68 3.86
CA ASP A 87 -22.89 5.61 2.74
C ASP A 87 -23.01 7.09 3.15
N PRO A 88 -23.87 7.49 4.12
CA PRO A 88 -23.94 8.88 4.55
C PRO A 88 -22.66 9.35 5.25
N LEU A 89 -21.92 8.44 5.90
CA LEU A 89 -20.63 8.77 6.52
C LEU A 89 -19.58 9.07 5.46
N TYR A 90 -19.51 8.28 4.38
CA TYR A 90 -18.57 8.53 3.29
C TYR A 90 -18.80 9.90 2.63
N VAL A 91 -20.07 10.26 2.41
CA VAL A 91 -20.45 11.57 1.86
C VAL A 91 -20.05 12.69 2.82
N ASN A 92 -20.40 12.56 4.11
CA ASN A 92 -20.04 13.57 5.11
C ASN A 92 -18.52 13.74 5.26
N ASN A 93 -17.74 12.66 5.20
CA ASN A 93 -16.28 12.75 5.24
C ASN A 93 -15.72 13.54 4.06
N TYR A 94 -16.24 13.29 2.85
CA TYR A 94 -15.81 14.00 1.64
C TYR A 94 -16.28 15.46 1.59
N GLU A 95 -17.45 15.77 2.17
CA GLU A 95 -17.92 17.15 2.34
C GLU A 95 -17.07 17.92 3.37
N MET A 96 -16.60 17.26 4.43
CA MET A 96 -15.71 17.84 5.43
C MET A 96 -14.29 18.05 4.89
N ASP A 97 -13.78 17.08 4.14
CA ASP A 97 -12.45 17.14 3.52
C ASP A 97 -12.49 16.68 2.06
N PRO A 98 -12.59 17.62 1.10
CA PRO A 98 -12.58 17.32 -0.33
C PRO A 98 -11.23 16.79 -0.85
N SER A 99 -10.16 16.82 -0.06
CA SER A 99 -8.85 16.28 -0.44
C SER A 99 -8.77 14.76 -0.31
N LEU A 100 -9.71 14.15 0.44
CA LEU A 100 -9.82 12.69 0.60
C LEU A 100 -10.05 12.00 -0.74
N SER A 101 -9.25 10.97 -1.03
CA SER A 101 -9.40 10.16 -2.23
C SER A 101 -10.43 9.04 -1.98
N TRP A 102 -10.11 7.80 -2.32
CA TRP A 102 -11.01 6.66 -2.14
C TRP A 102 -11.24 6.34 -0.67
N GLN A 103 -12.48 6.04 -0.33
CA GLN A 103 -12.88 5.48 0.95
C GLN A 103 -13.48 4.10 0.71
N TYR A 104 -13.12 3.10 1.50
CA TYR A 104 -13.61 1.75 1.30
C TYR A 104 -13.71 0.92 2.57
N PHE A 105 -14.62 -0.06 2.51
CA PHE A 105 -14.77 -1.12 3.49
C PHE A 105 -14.64 -2.47 2.78
N GLY A 106 -13.58 -3.20 3.10
CA GLY A 106 -13.38 -4.58 2.69
C GLY A 106 -13.96 -5.53 3.73
N SER A 107 -14.97 -6.30 3.36
CA SER A 107 -15.57 -7.29 4.25
C SER A 107 -14.72 -8.57 4.34
N SER A 108 -14.70 -9.21 5.50
CA SER A 108 -14.14 -10.57 5.66
C SER A 108 -14.88 -11.62 4.82
N THR A 109 -16.17 -11.38 4.53
CA THR A 109 -16.97 -12.20 3.61
C THR A 109 -16.61 -12.03 2.13
N GLY A 110 -15.71 -11.09 1.79
CA GLY A 110 -15.10 -11.00 0.46
C GLY A 110 -15.70 -9.98 -0.52
N PHE A 111 -16.63 -9.12 -0.11
CA PHE A 111 -17.05 -7.97 -0.93
C PHE A 111 -16.32 -6.68 -0.51
N LEU A 112 -16.13 -5.77 -1.47
CA LEU A 112 -15.56 -4.45 -1.24
C LEU A 112 -16.62 -3.38 -1.50
N ARG A 113 -16.93 -2.54 -0.51
CA ARG A 113 -17.75 -1.35 -0.69
C ARG A 113 -16.83 -0.15 -0.86
N ARG A 114 -16.98 0.62 -1.94
CA ARG A 114 -16.09 1.74 -2.29
C ARG A 114 -16.89 3.00 -2.56
N TYR A 115 -16.40 4.12 -2.06
CA TYR A 115 -16.92 5.46 -2.28
C TYR A 115 -15.80 6.38 -2.82
N PRO A 116 -16.12 7.29 -3.77
CA PRO A 116 -17.36 7.41 -4.54
C PRO A 116 -17.70 6.15 -5.37
N ALA A 117 -18.97 6.01 -5.76
CA ALA A 117 -19.39 4.87 -6.57
C ALA A 117 -18.73 4.92 -7.96
N ILE A 118 -18.19 3.78 -8.38
CA ILE A 118 -17.55 3.60 -9.68
C ILE A 118 -17.97 2.27 -10.32
N LYS A 119 -18.04 2.25 -11.65
CA LYS A 119 -18.20 1.03 -12.45
C LYS A 119 -16.89 0.25 -12.52
N TRP A 120 -16.97 -1.07 -12.44
CA TRP A 120 -15.81 -1.95 -12.59
C TRP A 120 -16.01 -2.95 -13.74
N PRO A 121 -15.06 -3.08 -14.67
CA PRO A 121 -13.89 -2.23 -14.86
C PRO A 121 -14.30 -0.79 -15.27
N PRO A 122 -13.46 0.21 -14.98
CA PRO A 122 -13.79 1.62 -15.23
C PRO A 122 -13.85 1.97 -16.72
N ASP A 123 -12.99 1.35 -17.53
CA ASP A 123 -12.88 1.60 -18.97
C ASP A 123 -13.29 0.37 -19.79
N GLU A 124 -13.94 0.59 -20.93
CA GLU A 124 -14.32 -0.50 -21.86
C GLU A 124 -13.10 -1.23 -22.44
N ASN A 125 -11.96 -0.56 -22.55
CA ASN A 125 -10.72 -1.18 -22.99
C ASN A 125 -10.16 -2.17 -21.95
N SER A 126 -10.26 -1.85 -20.65
CA SER A 126 -9.92 -2.77 -19.56
C SER A 126 -10.88 -3.95 -19.48
N ALA A 127 -12.14 -3.79 -19.91
CA ALA A 127 -13.06 -4.92 -20.08
C ALA A 127 -12.62 -5.88 -21.21
N ARG A 128 -12.00 -5.36 -22.28
CA ARG A 128 -11.51 -6.15 -23.42
C ARG A 128 -10.19 -6.86 -23.14
N SER A 129 -9.35 -6.34 -22.26
CA SER A 129 -8.07 -6.97 -21.87
C SER A 129 -8.24 -8.17 -20.94
N GLY A 130 -9.46 -8.47 -20.49
CA GLY A 130 -9.72 -9.61 -19.61
C GLY A 130 -9.05 -9.48 -18.26
N GLN A 131 -8.88 -8.26 -17.74
CA GLN A 131 -8.25 -8.02 -16.45
C GLN A 131 -9.02 -8.76 -15.35
N GLU A 132 -8.42 -9.83 -14.85
CA GLU A 132 -9.01 -10.63 -13.76
C GLU A 132 -9.06 -9.77 -12.50
N LEU A 133 -10.25 -9.70 -11.89
CA LEU A 133 -10.44 -9.01 -10.61
C LEU A 133 -9.67 -9.77 -9.54
N HIS A 134 -8.56 -9.20 -9.10
CA HIS A 134 -7.83 -9.69 -7.95
C HIS A 134 -8.68 -9.50 -6.68
N ASP A 135 -8.70 -10.52 -5.82
CA ASP A 135 -9.32 -10.39 -4.50
C ASP A 135 -8.59 -9.30 -3.71
N PHE A 136 -9.32 -8.35 -3.13
CA PHE A 136 -8.70 -7.28 -2.34
C PHE A 136 -8.16 -7.81 -1.01
N ARG A 137 -8.60 -8.97 -0.53
CA ARG A 137 -8.16 -9.54 0.76
C ARG A 137 -6.70 -9.99 0.74
N THR A 138 -6.11 -10.16 -0.45
CA THR A 138 -4.68 -10.43 -0.63
C THR A 138 -3.84 -9.14 -0.73
N SER A 139 -4.46 -7.96 -0.74
CA SER A 139 -3.73 -6.69 -0.83
C SER A 139 -3.17 -6.24 0.51
N SER A 140 -2.05 -5.51 0.48
CA SER A 140 -1.32 -5.09 1.69
C SER A 140 -2.19 -4.26 2.65
N TRP A 141 -3.03 -3.34 2.15
CA TRP A 141 -3.88 -2.51 3.01
C TRP A 141 -4.86 -3.33 3.86
N TYR A 142 -5.31 -4.47 3.33
CA TYR A 142 -6.22 -5.37 4.04
C TYR A 142 -5.44 -6.26 5.01
N ILE A 143 -4.37 -6.92 4.56
CA ILE A 143 -3.62 -7.89 5.36
C ILE A 143 -2.89 -7.22 6.53
N ASP A 144 -2.23 -6.10 6.27
CA ASP A 144 -1.43 -5.40 7.28
C ASP A 144 -2.32 -4.86 8.41
N ALA A 145 -3.58 -4.52 8.11
CA ALA A 145 -4.57 -4.12 9.12
C ALA A 145 -5.27 -5.31 9.79
N ALA A 146 -5.53 -6.38 9.03
CA ALA A 146 -6.26 -7.55 9.51
C ALA A 146 -5.39 -8.49 10.37
N THR A 147 -4.06 -8.45 10.20
CA THR A 147 -3.10 -9.31 10.90
C THR A 147 -1.93 -8.52 11.43
N SER A 148 -1.34 -8.96 12.55
CA SER A 148 -0.05 -8.43 12.99
C SER A 148 1.12 -9.18 12.31
N PRO A 149 2.31 -8.55 12.22
CA PRO A 149 3.50 -9.15 11.62
C PRO A 149 3.80 -10.56 12.12
N LYS A 150 4.33 -11.39 11.22
CA LYS A 150 4.48 -12.84 11.46
C LYS A 150 5.80 -13.40 10.93
N ASP A 151 6.38 -14.30 11.72
CA ASP A 151 7.46 -15.21 11.34
C ASP A 151 6.82 -16.54 10.89
N VAL A 152 6.92 -16.86 9.62
CA VAL A 152 6.27 -18.01 9.00
C VAL A 152 7.29 -19.03 8.48
N VAL A 153 7.14 -20.28 8.89
CA VAL A 153 7.87 -21.41 8.30
C VAL A 153 6.90 -22.23 7.48
N ILE A 154 7.16 -22.35 6.18
CA ILE A 154 6.36 -23.18 5.29
C ILE A 154 7.07 -24.53 5.14
N LEU A 155 6.41 -25.62 5.51
CA LEU A 155 6.89 -26.99 5.36
C LEU A 155 6.16 -27.63 4.17
N LEU A 156 6.88 -27.83 3.07
CA LEU A 156 6.38 -28.41 1.83
C LEU A 156 6.80 -29.88 1.71
N ASP A 157 5.81 -30.77 1.68
CA ASP A 157 6.03 -32.18 1.41
C ASP A 157 6.47 -32.39 -0.05
N SER A 158 7.64 -32.99 -0.22
CA SER A 158 8.23 -33.35 -1.50
C SER A 158 8.44 -34.86 -1.65
N SER A 159 7.71 -35.67 -0.89
CA SER A 159 7.72 -37.11 -1.01
C SER A 159 7.07 -37.61 -2.31
N GLY A 160 7.35 -38.86 -2.67
CA GLY A 160 6.85 -39.47 -3.91
C GLY A 160 5.31 -39.44 -4.06
N SER A 161 4.55 -39.40 -2.97
CA SER A 161 3.08 -39.33 -2.97
C SER A 161 2.53 -38.00 -3.48
N MET A 162 3.36 -36.95 -3.49
CA MET A 162 3.01 -35.62 -3.97
C MET A 162 3.18 -35.48 -5.49
N THR A 163 3.64 -36.51 -6.20
CA THR A 163 3.87 -36.46 -7.66
C THR A 163 2.59 -36.18 -8.45
N GLY A 164 2.69 -35.37 -9.52
CA GLY A 164 1.58 -35.09 -10.44
C GLY A 164 0.71 -33.91 -9.99
N GLU A 165 -0.62 -34.11 -10.02
CA GLU A 165 -1.62 -33.05 -9.71
C GLU A 165 -1.44 -32.47 -8.31
N ARG A 166 -1.12 -33.30 -7.31
CA ARG A 166 -0.92 -32.86 -5.92
C ARG A 166 0.23 -31.87 -5.78
N ARG A 167 1.33 -32.05 -6.52
CA ARG A 167 2.45 -31.09 -6.54
C ARG A 167 2.01 -29.74 -7.08
N GLU A 168 1.25 -29.72 -8.16
CA GLU A 168 0.79 -28.46 -8.76
C GLU A 168 -0.21 -27.73 -7.85
N ILE A 169 -1.07 -28.47 -7.13
CA ILE A 169 -1.93 -27.89 -6.09
C ILE A 169 -1.08 -27.34 -4.93
N ALA A 170 -0.09 -28.10 -4.43
CA ALA A 170 0.78 -27.66 -3.35
C ALA A 170 1.56 -26.39 -3.72
N LYS A 171 2.10 -26.31 -4.95
CA LYS A 171 2.73 -25.10 -5.48
C LYS A 171 1.76 -23.92 -5.51
N SER A 172 0.52 -24.14 -5.97
CA SER A 172 -0.52 -23.10 -5.97
C SER A 172 -0.82 -22.59 -4.55
N VAL A 173 -0.86 -23.49 -3.56
CA VAL A 173 -1.07 -23.14 -2.14
C VAL A 173 0.12 -22.34 -1.60
N VAL A 174 1.36 -22.75 -1.84
CA VAL A 174 2.54 -21.99 -1.39
C VAL A 174 2.58 -20.61 -2.04
N ASN A 175 2.30 -20.52 -3.36
CA ASN A 175 2.24 -19.25 -4.06
C ASN A 175 1.17 -18.33 -3.46
N ALA A 176 -0.02 -18.86 -3.20
CA ALA A 176 -1.09 -18.10 -2.56
C ALA A 176 -0.72 -17.64 -1.14
N ILE A 177 -0.01 -18.46 -0.34
CA ILE A 177 0.50 -18.06 0.97
C ILE A 177 1.52 -16.93 0.82
N LEU A 178 2.50 -17.07 -0.07
CA LEU A 178 3.53 -16.05 -0.29
C LEU A 178 2.93 -14.72 -0.78
N ASP A 179 1.86 -14.76 -1.58
CA ASP A 179 1.11 -13.57 -2.02
C ASP A 179 0.41 -12.83 -0.87
N THR A 180 0.19 -13.50 0.27
CA THR A 180 -0.40 -12.88 1.47
C THR A 180 0.62 -12.29 2.44
N LEU A 181 1.92 -12.42 2.17
CA LEU A 181 2.94 -11.91 3.08
C LEU A 181 3.32 -10.47 2.71
N GLY A 182 3.44 -9.61 3.71
CA GLY A 182 3.83 -8.22 3.55
C GLY A 182 5.31 -8.00 3.87
N ASN A 183 5.81 -6.78 3.64
CA ASN A 183 7.20 -6.43 3.93
C ASN A 183 7.56 -6.54 5.42
N ASN A 184 6.59 -6.51 6.33
CA ASN A 184 6.86 -6.67 7.77
C ASN A 184 6.95 -8.14 8.22
N ASP A 185 6.68 -9.09 7.30
CA ASP A 185 6.68 -10.52 7.60
C ASP A 185 8.03 -11.16 7.24
N PHE A 186 8.37 -12.21 7.98
CA PHE A 186 9.56 -13.03 7.73
C PHE A 186 9.15 -14.45 7.37
N VAL A 187 9.79 -15.02 6.35
CA VAL A 187 9.44 -16.33 5.83
C VAL A 187 10.66 -17.14 5.45
N ASN A 188 10.55 -18.47 5.59
CA ASN A 188 11.37 -19.41 4.86
C ASN A 188 10.53 -20.64 4.48
N VAL A 189 10.88 -21.26 3.35
CA VAL A 189 10.21 -22.44 2.81
C VAL A 189 11.18 -23.61 2.88
N TYR A 190 10.80 -24.67 3.57
CA TYR A 190 11.54 -25.91 3.64
C TYR A 190 10.81 -26.97 2.84
N ARG A 191 11.54 -27.68 1.98
CA ARG A 191 11.07 -28.91 1.36
C ARG A 191 11.54 -30.09 2.19
N PHE A 192 10.69 -31.09 2.38
CA PHE A 192 11.09 -32.30 3.09
C PHE A 192 10.70 -33.56 2.32
N SER A 193 11.62 -34.51 2.31
CA SER A 193 11.39 -35.90 1.96
C SER A 193 12.11 -36.74 3.02
N ASP A 194 13.20 -37.45 2.72
CA ASP A 194 13.97 -38.18 3.74
C ASP A 194 14.67 -37.20 4.69
N ASP A 195 15.19 -36.11 4.12
CA ASP A 195 15.84 -35.00 4.80
C ASP A 195 15.01 -33.71 4.63
N THR A 196 15.25 -32.73 5.50
CA THR A 196 14.63 -31.39 5.45
C THR A 196 15.65 -30.36 5.01
N GLU A 197 15.38 -29.69 3.90
CA GLU A 197 16.27 -28.68 3.30
C GLU A 197 15.50 -27.40 2.98
N GLU A 198 16.18 -26.26 3.05
CA GLU A 198 15.66 -25.00 2.55
C GLU A 198 15.42 -25.07 1.03
N LEU A 199 14.32 -24.48 0.57
CA LEU A 199 13.97 -24.45 -0.84
C LEU A 199 14.98 -23.61 -1.65
N VAL A 200 15.43 -22.50 -1.08
CA VAL A 200 16.40 -21.59 -1.69
C VAL A 200 17.74 -21.73 -0.94
N PRO A 201 18.81 -22.21 -1.59
CA PRO A 201 20.09 -22.46 -0.92
C PRO A 201 20.73 -21.23 -0.25
N CYS A 202 20.45 -20.04 -0.77
CA CYS A 202 20.95 -18.78 -0.22
C CYS A 202 20.31 -18.44 1.14
N PHE A 203 19.10 -18.94 1.41
CA PHE A 203 18.34 -18.66 2.63
C PHE A 203 18.55 -19.71 3.72
N LYS A 204 19.72 -20.36 3.71
CA LYS A 204 20.06 -21.41 4.65
C LYS A 204 20.08 -20.90 6.10
N ASP A 205 19.40 -21.61 6.99
CA ASP A 205 19.33 -21.33 8.43
C ASP A 205 18.87 -19.89 8.80
N MET A 206 18.15 -19.21 7.91
CA MET A 206 17.64 -17.85 8.10
C MET A 206 16.17 -17.70 7.67
N LEU A 207 15.40 -16.90 8.40
CA LEU A 207 14.15 -16.32 7.93
C LEU A 207 14.47 -15.02 7.20
N VAL A 208 13.89 -14.84 6.02
CA VAL A 208 14.09 -13.65 5.19
C VAL A 208 12.82 -12.81 5.17
N GLN A 209 12.99 -11.50 5.04
CA GLN A 209 11.86 -10.59 4.87
C GLN A 209 11.09 -10.94 3.59
N ALA A 210 9.77 -10.94 3.65
CA ALA A 210 8.89 -11.27 2.52
C ALA A 210 8.73 -10.08 1.55
N ASN A 211 9.86 -9.52 1.08
CA ASN A 211 9.87 -8.52 0.03
C ASN A 211 9.58 -9.16 -1.35
N MET A 212 9.24 -8.33 -2.35
CA MET A 212 8.89 -8.82 -3.68
C MET A 212 10.01 -9.63 -4.36
N GLU A 213 11.28 -9.29 -4.08
CA GLU A 213 12.44 -9.98 -4.63
C GLU A 213 12.61 -11.39 -4.06
N ASN A 214 12.60 -11.54 -2.73
CA ASN A 214 12.72 -12.82 -2.05
C ASN A 214 11.53 -13.72 -2.35
N VAL A 215 10.31 -13.16 -2.36
CA VAL A 215 9.09 -13.90 -2.74
C VAL A 215 9.19 -14.42 -4.17
N ARG A 216 9.68 -13.60 -5.11
CA ARG A 216 9.90 -14.04 -6.49
C ARG A 216 10.92 -15.16 -6.57
N GLU A 217 11.97 -15.12 -5.75
CA GLU A 217 12.98 -16.18 -5.73
C GLU A 217 12.40 -17.49 -5.19
N PHE A 218 11.59 -17.46 -4.13
CA PHE A 218 10.86 -18.65 -3.68
C PHE A 218 10.00 -19.24 -4.80
N LYS A 219 9.25 -18.40 -5.53
CA LYS A 219 8.40 -18.83 -6.65
C LYS A 219 9.21 -19.50 -7.77
N ASN A 220 10.37 -18.96 -8.12
CA ASN A 220 11.25 -19.54 -9.13
C ASN A 220 11.73 -20.95 -8.72
N TYR A 221 12.16 -21.12 -7.46
CA TYR A 221 12.64 -22.43 -6.99
C TYR A 221 11.52 -23.44 -6.81
N LEU A 222 10.30 -23.01 -6.44
CA LEU A 222 9.14 -23.90 -6.34
C LEU A 222 8.89 -24.67 -7.64
N ASP A 223 9.10 -24.05 -8.79
CA ASP A 223 8.88 -24.70 -10.10
C ASP A 223 9.85 -25.86 -10.36
N SER A 224 11.06 -25.77 -9.82
CA SER A 224 12.13 -26.76 -9.99
C SER A 224 12.02 -27.98 -9.08
N THR A 225 11.15 -27.94 -8.06
CA THR A 225 11.05 -28.99 -7.03
C THR A 225 10.52 -30.32 -7.59
N ARG A 226 11.27 -31.40 -7.31
CA ARG A 226 10.91 -32.78 -7.64
C ARG A 226 10.41 -33.52 -6.41
N ALA A 227 9.47 -34.44 -6.65
CA ALA A 227 8.89 -35.28 -5.62
C ALA A 227 9.62 -36.63 -5.62
N GLU A 228 10.33 -36.93 -4.53
CA GLU A 228 11.19 -38.12 -4.40
C GLU A 228 11.15 -38.65 -2.95
N ASN A 229 11.40 -39.95 -2.77
CA ASN A 229 11.52 -40.63 -1.48
C ASN A 229 10.30 -40.53 -0.54
N ILE A 230 10.50 -40.81 0.75
CA ILE A 230 9.46 -40.91 1.79
C ILE A 230 9.47 -39.62 2.63
N ALA A 231 8.30 -39.18 3.11
CA ALA A 231 8.19 -37.99 3.96
C ALA A 231 8.65 -38.24 5.41
N ASN A 232 9.65 -37.51 5.86
CA ASN A 232 10.12 -37.46 7.25
C ASN A 232 9.60 -36.22 7.98
N PHE A 233 8.37 -36.31 8.48
CA PHE A 233 7.71 -35.22 9.20
C PHE A 233 8.41 -34.85 10.51
N SER A 234 9.09 -35.79 11.18
CA SER A 234 9.79 -35.51 12.43
C SER A 234 10.92 -34.52 12.22
N SER A 235 11.75 -34.74 11.18
CA SER A 235 12.82 -33.82 10.82
C SER A 235 12.27 -32.45 10.46
N ALA A 236 11.20 -32.39 9.66
CA ALA A 236 10.61 -31.15 9.20
C ALA A 236 10.05 -30.29 10.34
N LEU A 237 9.29 -30.90 11.24
CA LEU A 237 8.70 -30.21 12.39
C LEU A 237 9.77 -29.70 13.36
N ILE A 238 10.78 -30.53 13.68
CA ILE A 238 11.89 -30.14 14.55
C ILE A 238 12.62 -28.93 13.97
N LYS A 239 12.99 -28.98 12.69
CA LYS A 239 13.69 -27.87 12.01
C LYS A 239 12.86 -26.58 12.04
N GLY A 240 11.54 -26.69 11.81
CA GLY A 240 10.62 -25.55 11.88
C GLY A 240 10.54 -24.92 13.27
N PHE A 241 10.54 -25.71 14.34
CA PHE A 241 10.58 -25.17 15.71
C PHE A 241 11.94 -24.56 16.06
N GLU A 242 13.05 -25.18 15.64
CA GLU A 242 14.40 -24.66 15.91
C GLU A 242 14.63 -23.28 15.29
N ILE A 243 14.23 -23.09 14.03
CA ILE A 243 14.41 -21.79 13.35
C ILE A 243 13.53 -20.71 14.00
N LEU A 244 12.26 -21.01 14.32
CA LEU A 244 11.37 -20.05 14.98
C LEU A 244 11.90 -19.69 16.38
N GLN A 245 12.40 -20.66 17.14
CA GLN A 245 12.98 -20.41 18.46
C GLN A 245 14.27 -19.58 18.38
N LYS A 246 15.12 -19.80 17.37
CA LYS A 246 16.31 -18.98 17.10
C LYS A 246 15.94 -17.52 16.85
N TYR A 247 14.91 -17.26 16.05
CA TYR A 247 14.47 -15.90 15.71
C TYR A 247 13.76 -15.19 16.87
N ASN A 248 13.00 -15.93 17.68
CA ASN A 248 12.41 -15.41 18.91
C ASN A 248 13.49 -15.00 19.94
N ARG A 249 14.57 -15.78 20.07
CA ARG A 249 15.66 -15.47 21.02
C ARG A 249 16.59 -14.35 20.55
N SER A 250 16.82 -14.24 19.25
CA SER A 250 17.79 -13.29 18.69
C SER A 250 17.20 -11.89 18.46
N GLY A 251 15.88 -11.74 18.46
CA GLY A 251 15.24 -10.46 18.15
C GLY A 251 15.22 -10.12 16.66
N LEU A 252 15.74 -10.99 15.78
CA LEU A 252 15.91 -10.72 14.34
C LEU A 252 14.63 -10.89 13.51
N GLY A 253 13.60 -11.56 14.05
CA GLY A 253 12.29 -11.70 13.42
C GLY A 253 11.34 -10.57 13.81
N CYS A 254 10.07 -10.67 13.45
CA CYS A 254 9.07 -9.64 13.77
C CYS A 254 8.71 -9.54 15.27
N GLN A 255 9.10 -10.53 16.09
CA GLN A 255 8.79 -10.61 17.53
C GLN A 255 7.29 -10.58 17.89
N CYS A 256 6.42 -10.89 16.92
CA CYS A 256 4.97 -10.94 17.10
C CYS A 256 4.46 -12.38 16.98
N ASN A 257 3.85 -12.74 15.85
CA ASN A 257 3.28 -14.06 15.66
C ASN A 257 4.31 -15.03 15.09
N GLN A 258 4.28 -16.29 15.53
CA GLN A 258 5.05 -17.36 14.91
C GLN A 258 4.11 -18.45 14.40
N ALA A 259 4.33 -18.90 13.17
CA ALA A 259 3.51 -19.95 12.57
C ALA A 259 4.29 -20.94 11.72
N ILE A 260 3.81 -22.18 11.75
CA ILE A 260 4.23 -23.25 10.86
C ILE A 260 3.05 -23.57 9.95
N MET A 261 3.28 -23.57 8.64
CA MET A 261 2.30 -23.95 7.63
C MET A 261 2.74 -25.27 7.00
N LEU A 262 2.04 -26.36 7.32
CA LEU A 262 2.33 -27.71 6.84
C LEU A 262 1.48 -28.04 5.62
N ILE A 263 2.11 -28.34 4.49
CA ILE A 263 1.47 -28.65 3.21
C ILE A 263 1.86 -30.07 2.80
N THR A 264 0.91 -31.00 2.84
CA THR A 264 1.16 -32.44 2.63
C THR A 264 -0.13 -33.16 2.20
N ASP A 265 -0.02 -34.36 1.65
CA ASP A 265 -1.14 -35.27 1.43
C ASP A 265 -1.51 -36.10 2.67
N GLY A 266 -0.72 -36.03 3.74
CA GLY A 266 -1.11 -36.47 5.08
C GLY A 266 -0.03 -37.21 5.87
N PRO A 267 0.14 -36.93 7.17
CA PRO A 267 1.07 -37.67 8.01
C PRO A 267 0.50 -39.04 8.42
N PRO A 268 1.38 -40.00 8.79
CA PRO A 268 0.95 -41.31 9.29
C PRO A 268 0.38 -41.27 10.73
N TYR A 269 0.70 -40.24 11.52
CA TYR A 269 0.20 -40.00 12.88
C TYR A 269 0.35 -38.51 13.26
N ASP A 270 -0.12 -38.12 14.44
CA ASP A 270 -0.26 -36.71 14.87
C ASP A 270 1.02 -36.05 15.44
N TYR A 271 2.10 -36.83 15.63
CA TYR A 271 3.38 -36.39 16.20
C TYR A 271 3.25 -35.64 17.54
N HIS A 272 2.30 -36.05 18.40
CA HIS A 272 2.00 -35.36 19.66
C HIS A 272 3.24 -35.11 20.55
N ASP A 273 4.20 -36.04 20.58
CA ASP A 273 5.43 -35.93 21.37
C ASP A 273 6.29 -34.71 21.00
N ILE A 274 6.37 -34.38 19.71
CA ILE A 274 7.15 -33.23 19.22
C ILE A 274 6.47 -31.93 19.67
N PHE A 275 5.16 -31.81 19.47
CA PHE A 275 4.41 -30.63 19.92
C PHE A 275 4.44 -30.46 21.43
N LYS A 276 4.46 -31.57 22.18
CA LYS A 276 4.59 -31.55 23.63
C LYS A 276 5.94 -31.05 24.10
N GLN A 277 7.02 -31.36 23.37
CA GLN A 277 8.36 -30.90 23.69
C GLN A 277 8.59 -29.43 23.32
N TYR A 278 8.13 -29.00 22.14
CA TYR A 278 8.50 -27.70 21.57
C TYR A 278 7.47 -26.58 21.76
N ASN A 279 6.17 -26.92 21.85
CA ASN A 279 5.11 -25.91 21.82
C ASN A 279 4.29 -25.84 23.13
N LEU A 280 4.15 -26.95 23.87
CA LEU A 280 3.42 -26.97 25.15
C LEU A 280 4.26 -26.40 26.31
N PRO A 281 3.62 -25.81 27.35
CA PRO A 281 2.17 -25.73 27.58
C PRO A 281 1.50 -24.49 26.99
N HIS A 282 2.25 -23.47 26.57
CA HIS A 282 1.68 -22.16 26.21
C HIS A 282 1.22 -22.06 24.75
N THR A 283 1.71 -22.95 23.88
CA THR A 283 1.49 -23.01 22.43
C THR A 283 1.73 -21.65 21.76
N PRO A 284 2.94 -21.07 21.85
CA PRO A 284 3.26 -19.80 21.20
C PRO A 284 3.23 -19.89 19.68
N VAL A 285 3.62 -21.03 19.10
CA VAL A 285 3.64 -21.25 17.65
C VAL A 285 2.31 -21.82 17.19
N ARG A 286 1.70 -21.21 16.17
CA ARG A 286 0.46 -21.70 15.56
C ARG A 286 0.77 -22.64 14.40
N VAL A 287 0.00 -23.73 14.27
CA VAL A 287 0.22 -24.70 13.19
C VAL A 287 -0.98 -24.77 12.27
N PHE A 288 -0.79 -24.38 11.02
CA PHE A 288 -1.79 -24.48 9.97
C PHE A 288 -1.49 -25.69 9.10
N THR A 289 -2.52 -26.46 8.77
CA THR A 289 -2.37 -27.72 8.05
C THR A 289 -3.21 -27.69 6.78
N TYR A 290 -2.55 -27.83 5.63
CA TYR A 290 -3.16 -27.87 4.31
C TYR A 290 -3.07 -29.29 3.78
N LEU A 291 -4.20 -29.99 3.77
CA LEU A 291 -4.31 -31.33 3.19
C LEU A 291 -4.51 -31.22 1.67
N ILE A 292 -3.58 -31.79 0.92
CA ILE A 292 -3.56 -31.72 -0.54
C ILE A 292 -4.20 -32.95 -1.16
N GLY A 293 -5.21 -32.74 -2.01
CA GLY A 293 -5.80 -33.76 -2.86
C GLY A 293 -7.19 -34.26 -2.44
N ARG A 294 -7.66 -35.25 -3.20
CA ARG A 294 -9.03 -35.79 -3.11
C ARG A 294 -9.19 -36.90 -2.07
N ASP A 295 -8.10 -37.36 -1.48
CA ASP A 295 -8.13 -38.35 -0.42
C ASP A 295 -8.32 -37.67 0.94
N ALA A 296 -9.23 -38.22 1.75
CA ALA A 296 -9.57 -37.69 3.07
C ALA A 296 -9.02 -38.55 4.21
N SER A 297 -8.22 -39.56 3.88
CA SER A 297 -7.77 -40.62 4.79
C SER A 297 -7.04 -40.05 6.02
N ASN A 298 -6.25 -39.00 5.82
CA ASN A 298 -5.40 -38.38 6.83
C ASN A 298 -5.98 -37.05 7.36
N ALA A 299 -7.26 -36.78 7.10
CA ALA A 299 -7.90 -35.53 7.48
C ALA A 299 -8.07 -35.39 9.00
N GLU A 300 -8.21 -36.50 9.72
CA GLU A 300 -8.38 -36.50 11.17
C GLU A 300 -7.08 -36.10 11.88
N GLU A 301 -5.96 -36.70 11.48
CA GLU A 301 -4.63 -36.42 12.03
C GLU A 301 -4.23 -34.96 11.78
N MET A 302 -4.40 -34.48 10.54
CA MET A 302 -4.11 -33.09 10.18
C MET A 302 -4.97 -32.11 10.97
N ARG A 303 -6.27 -32.41 11.13
CA ARG A 303 -7.17 -31.59 11.94
C ARG A 303 -6.75 -31.58 13.42
N ASN A 304 -6.36 -32.73 13.97
CA ASN A 304 -5.91 -32.83 15.36
C ASN A 304 -4.63 -32.02 15.60
N ILE A 305 -3.69 -32.03 14.65
CA ILE A 305 -2.47 -31.20 14.70
C ILE A 305 -2.84 -29.70 14.73
N ALA A 306 -3.70 -29.23 13.83
CA ALA A 306 -4.10 -27.83 13.80
C ALA A 306 -4.87 -27.40 15.06
N CYS A 307 -5.84 -28.21 15.50
CA CYS A 307 -6.64 -27.93 16.69
C CYS A 307 -5.80 -27.87 17.98
N SER A 308 -4.84 -28.79 18.15
CA SER A 308 -3.96 -28.82 19.32
C SER A 308 -3.03 -27.61 19.41
N ASN A 309 -2.72 -26.99 18.28
CA ASN A 309 -1.77 -25.88 18.16
C ASN A 309 -2.43 -24.55 17.78
N LYS A 310 -3.72 -24.35 18.11
CA LYS A 310 -4.46 -23.09 17.91
C LYS A 310 -4.43 -22.55 16.46
N GLY A 311 -4.29 -23.44 15.47
CA GLY A 311 -4.26 -23.06 14.05
C GLY A 311 -5.58 -23.35 13.33
N TYR A 312 -5.47 -23.66 12.04
CA TYR A 312 -6.62 -23.97 11.18
C TYR A 312 -6.29 -25.10 10.21
N TYR A 313 -7.29 -25.94 9.94
CA TYR A 313 -7.20 -27.05 9.01
C TYR A 313 -8.00 -26.74 7.75
N VAL A 314 -7.36 -26.89 6.59
CA VAL A 314 -8.01 -26.72 5.30
C VAL A 314 -7.63 -27.86 4.37
N ARG A 315 -8.57 -28.24 3.52
CA ARG A 315 -8.36 -29.25 2.50
C ARG A 315 -8.48 -28.59 1.13
N VAL A 316 -7.48 -28.78 0.28
CA VAL A 316 -7.42 -28.15 -1.04
C VAL A 316 -7.45 -29.24 -2.11
N SER A 317 -8.52 -29.25 -2.91
CA SER A 317 -8.73 -30.28 -3.93
C SER A 317 -8.35 -29.82 -5.33
N SER A 318 -8.22 -28.52 -5.56
CA SER A 318 -7.92 -27.93 -6.86
C SER A 318 -7.07 -26.67 -6.74
N THR A 319 -6.40 -26.28 -7.83
CA THR A 319 -5.57 -25.06 -7.88
C THR A 319 -6.36 -23.77 -7.73
N SER A 320 -7.61 -23.74 -8.25
CA SER A 320 -8.49 -22.57 -8.15
C SER A 320 -8.95 -22.30 -6.73
N GLU A 321 -9.23 -23.36 -5.96
CA GLU A 321 -9.65 -23.28 -4.56
C GLU A 321 -8.53 -22.83 -3.61
N ALA A 322 -7.26 -22.97 -4.03
CA ALA A 322 -6.10 -22.72 -3.19
C ALA A 322 -6.09 -21.29 -2.62
N ARG A 323 -6.43 -20.29 -3.43
CA ARG A 323 -6.43 -18.88 -3.01
C ARG A 323 -7.44 -18.59 -1.91
N GLU A 324 -8.69 -19.01 -2.11
CA GLU A 324 -9.77 -18.83 -1.14
C GLU A 324 -9.45 -19.54 0.19
N ASN A 325 -8.98 -20.78 0.09
CA ASN A 325 -8.69 -21.61 1.25
C ASN A 325 -7.54 -21.07 2.10
N VAL A 326 -6.53 -20.46 1.48
CA VAL A 326 -5.43 -19.81 2.20
C VAL A 326 -5.93 -18.61 2.99
N LEU A 327 -6.80 -17.77 2.44
CA LEU A 327 -7.30 -16.55 3.13
C LEU A 327 -7.94 -16.83 4.50
N ASN A 328 -8.43 -18.05 4.75
CA ASN A 328 -9.00 -18.42 6.05
C ASN A 328 -8.02 -18.28 7.23
N TYR A 329 -6.71 -18.42 7.01
CA TYR A 329 -5.73 -18.29 8.10
C TYR A 329 -5.70 -16.86 8.68
N ILE A 330 -5.98 -15.83 7.84
CA ILE A 330 -6.02 -14.41 8.25
C ILE A 330 -7.02 -14.22 9.39
N SER A 331 -8.21 -14.82 9.27
CA SER A 331 -9.25 -14.74 10.31
C SER A 331 -8.79 -15.30 11.66
N VAL A 332 -7.94 -16.33 11.65
CA VAL A 332 -7.38 -16.94 12.87
C VAL A 332 -6.28 -16.07 13.45
N MET A 333 -5.43 -15.50 12.60
CA MET A 333 -4.38 -14.56 13.01
C MET A 333 -4.91 -13.27 13.60
N ALA A 334 -6.07 -12.80 13.12
CA ALA A 334 -6.73 -11.60 13.65
C ALA A 334 -7.25 -11.75 15.10
N ARG A 335 -7.51 -12.98 15.58
CA ARG A 335 -8.23 -13.23 16.85
C ARG A 335 -7.64 -12.52 18.08
N PRO A 336 -6.32 -12.50 18.33
CA PRO A 336 -5.77 -11.79 19.49
C PRO A 336 -6.05 -10.29 19.47
N MET A 337 -6.00 -9.66 18.28
CA MET A 337 -6.31 -8.25 18.13
C MET A 337 -7.79 -7.99 18.43
N VAL A 338 -8.67 -8.83 17.87
CA VAL A 338 -10.12 -8.77 18.14
C VAL A 338 -10.42 -8.95 19.64
N MET A 339 -9.66 -9.76 20.38
CA MET A 339 -9.85 -9.97 21.81
C MET A 339 -9.43 -8.76 22.66
N TYR A 340 -8.49 -7.95 22.18
CA TYR A 340 -8.03 -6.76 22.91
C TYR A 340 -9.06 -5.60 22.84
N GLN A 341 -9.97 -5.63 21.85
CA GLN A 341 -11.22 -4.84 21.63
C GLN A 341 -11.17 -3.31 21.69
N ASN A 342 -10.33 -2.72 22.55
CA ASN A 342 -10.28 -1.31 22.85
C ASN A 342 -9.25 -0.55 22.01
N ASP A 343 -8.33 -1.27 21.37
CA ASP A 343 -7.28 -0.70 20.54
C ASP A 343 -7.44 -1.18 19.10
N HIS A 344 -7.53 -0.21 18.20
CA HIS A 344 -7.65 -0.43 16.77
C HIS A 344 -6.39 0.13 16.13
N PRO A 345 -5.38 -0.72 15.85
CA PRO A 345 -4.12 -0.24 15.31
C PRO A 345 -4.33 0.35 13.92
N ILE A 346 -3.83 1.57 13.73
CA ILE A 346 -3.80 2.23 12.42
C ILE A 346 -2.55 1.76 11.69
N THR A 347 -2.73 1.25 10.48
CA THR A 347 -1.64 0.75 9.63
C THR A 347 -1.56 1.55 8.35
N TRP A 348 -0.32 1.81 7.92
CA TRP A 348 -0.02 2.50 6.66
C TRP A 348 0.62 1.54 5.68
N THR A 349 0.16 1.55 4.44
CA THR A 349 0.77 0.74 3.38
C THR A 349 2.02 1.41 2.78
N PRO A 350 2.94 0.62 2.21
CA PRO A 350 3.93 1.14 1.28
C PRO A 350 3.28 1.85 0.09
N VAL A 351 4.06 2.67 -0.61
CA VAL A 351 3.59 3.36 -1.82
C VAL A 351 3.11 2.36 -2.84
N TYR A 352 1.94 2.58 -3.41
CA TYR A 352 1.45 1.86 -4.58
C TYR A 352 0.88 2.84 -5.60
N ALA A 353 0.91 2.45 -6.87
CA ALA A 353 0.26 3.20 -7.94
C ALA A 353 -1.24 2.89 -7.90
N GLY A 354 -2.08 3.92 -7.97
CA GLY A 354 -3.51 3.74 -8.20
C GLY A 354 -4.06 4.62 -9.32
N GLY A 355 -5.38 4.70 -9.43
CA GLY A 355 -6.06 5.35 -10.56
C GLY A 355 -6.05 4.49 -11.83
N LYS A 356 -5.99 5.13 -13.00
CA LYS A 356 -5.91 4.51 -14.34
C LYS A 356 -4.60 3.77 -14.57
N ALA A 357 -3.55 4.09 -13.82
CA ALA A 357 -2.25 3.42 -13.90
C ALA A 357 -2.26 1.98 -13.33
N ASN A 358 -3.34 1.54 -12.68
CA ASN A 358 -3.56 0.12 -12.36
C ASN A 358 -3.73 -0.78 -13.60
N ASN A 359 -3.73 -0.19 -14.80
CA ASN A 359 -3.71 -0.90 -16.08
C ASN A 359 -2.26 -1.24 -16.47
N LEU A 360 -1.77 -2.38 -16.00
CA LEU A 360 -0.66 -3.08 -16.65
C LEU A 360 -1.06 -3.31 -18.12
N GLN A 361 -0.41 -2.58 -19.03
CA GLN A 361 -0.61 -2.53 -20.50
C GLN A 361 -1.66 -1.53 -21.00
N SER A 362 -1.27 -0.26 -21.12
CA SER A 362 -1.86 0.63 -22.14
C SER A 362 -0.77 1.47 -22.81
N ASN A 363 -0.84 1.52 -24.14
CA ASN A 363 0.15 2.09 -25.04
C ASN A 363 0.41 3.60 -24.81
N VAL A 364 1.69 3.92 -24.96
CA VAL A 364 2.35 5.21 -25.23
C VAL A 364 1.42 6.28 -25.82
N GLY A 365 1.37 7.45 -25.17
CA GLY A 365 0.87 8.66 -25.83
C GLY A 365 0.45 9.82 -24.94
N GLU A 366 -0.02 9.59 -23.72
CA GLU A 366 -0.50 10.68 -22.85
C GLU A 366 -0.10 10.39 -21.40
N ASN A 367 0.60 11.36 -20.79
CA ASN A 367 1.07 11.43 -19.40
C ASN A 367 0.45 10.39 -18.47
N LEU A 368 1.09 9.22 -18.34
CA LEU A 368 0.85 8.28 -17.26
C LEU A 368 1.47 8.86 -15.98
N ASP A 369 0.88 9.94 -15.46
CA ASP A 369 1.09 10.37 -14.09
C ASP A 369 0.30 9.41 -13.19
N GLY A 370 0.78 8.16 -13.10
CA GLY A 370 0.23 7.20 -12.15
C GLY A 370 0.29 7.82 -10.76
N GLN A 371 -0.87 8.09 -10.16
CA GLN A 371 -0.91 8.73 -8.88
C GLN A 371 -0.41 7.74 -7.84
N LEU A 372 0.80 7.99 -7.33
CA LEU A 372 1.33 7.27 -6.18
C LEU A 372 0.47 7.61 -4.97
N MET A 373 0.04 6.58 -4.26
CA MET A 373 -0.80 6.69 -3.07
C MET A 373 -0.24 5.79 -1.97
N THR A 374 -0.62 6.11 -0.74
CA THR A 374 -0.52 5.23 0.42
C THR A 374 -1.92 5.11 1.04
N SER A 375 -2.22 3.98 1.66
CA SER A 375 -3.51 3.75 2.30
C SER A 375 -3.35 3.73 3.80
N VAL A 376 -4.29 4.38 4.49
CA VAL A 376 -4.48 4.24 5.93
C VAL A 376 -5.58 3.23 6.15
N SER A 377 -5.32 2.18 6.93
CA SER A 377 -6.29 1.14 7.22
C SER A 377 -6.40 0.84 8.70
N THR A 378 -7.60 0.42 9.11
CA THR A 378 -7.88 -0.05 10.48
C THR A 378 -8.86 -1.22 10.44
N PRO A 379 -8.68 -2.24 11.28
CA PRO A 379 -9.60 -3.37 11.37
C PRO A 379 -10.96 -2.94 11.94
N VAL A 380 -12.01 -3.72 11.65
CA VAL A 380 -13.35 -3.57 12.19
C VAL A 380 -13.74 -4.87 12.88
N PHE A 381 -14.03 -4.82 14.18
CA PHE A 381 -14.25 -6.01 14.98
C PHE A 381 -15.73 -6.36 15.13
N ASP A 382 -16.03 -7.65 15.20
CA ASP A 382 -17.37 -8.12 15.52
C ASP A 382 -17.62 -8.04 17.03
N ARG A 383 -18.41 -7.05 17.45
CA ARG A 383 -18.76 -6.83 18.86
C ARG A 383 -20.05 -7.54 19.28
N ARG A 384 -20.69 -8.29 18.37
CA ARG A 384 -21.96 -8.97 18.68
C ARG A 384 -21.75 -10.00 19.79
N ASN A 385 -22.58 -9.91 20.83
CA ASN A 385 -22.59 -10.86 21.93
C ASN A 385 -23.22 -12.18 21.47
N TYR A 386 -22.42 -13.03 20.83
CA TYR A 386 -22.77 -14.44 20.76
C TYR A 386 -22.36 -15.09 22.07
N SER A 387 -23.21 -15.96 22.61
CA SER A 387 -22.94 -16.82 23.79
C SER A 387 -21.71 -17.75 23.60
N VAL A 388 -21.03 -17.64 22.46
CA VAL A 388 -19.86 -18.37 22.01
C VAL A 388 -18.70 -17.37 21.97
N ARG A 389 -17.56 -17.73 22.57
CA ARG A 389 -16.32 -16.94 22.55
C ARG A 389 -15.69 -16.89 21.14
N THR A 390 -16.40 -16.34 20.16
CA THR A 390 -15.92 -16.24 18.78
C THR A 390 -15.41 -14.82 18.54
N ALA A 391 -14.09 -14.66 18.45
CA ALA A 391 -13.45 -13.40 18.13
C ALA A 391 -13.33 -13.30 16.59
N ASN A 392 -14.27 -12.61 15.95
CA ASN A 392 -14.33 -12.50 14.48
C ASN A 392 -14.01 -11.07 13.99
N LEU A 393 -13.34 -11.00 12.85
CA LEU A 393 -13.10 -9.76 12.11
C LEU A 393 -14.27 -9.54 11.13
N LEU A 394 -14.93 -8.38 11.18
CA LEU A 394 -15.96 -8.01 10.20
C LEU A 394 -15.33 -7.58 8.86
N GLY A 395 -14.16 -6.94 8.93
CA GLY A 395 -13.45 -6.45 7.77
C GLY A 395 -12.40 -5.41 8.13
N VAL A 396 -11.99 -4.63 7.13
CA VAL A 396 -11.04 -3.53 7.26
C VAL A 396 -11.64 -2.31 6.55
N VAL A 397 -11.58 -1.15 7.20
CA VAL A 397 -11.85 0.13 6.53
C VAL A 397 -10.54 0.79 6.17
N GLY A 398 -10.50 1.46 5.03
CA GLY A 398 -9.33 2.21 4.61
C GLY A 398 -9.67 3.44 3.77
N THR A 399 -8.69 4.34 3.69
CA THR A 399 -8.74 5.50 2.82
C THR A 399 -7.38 5.76 2.17
N ASP A 400 -7.40 6.22 0.93
CA ASP A 400 -6.20 6.48 0.17
C ASP A 400 -5.77 7.95 0.29
N VAL A 401 -4.47 8.14 0.48
CA VAL A 401 -3.81 9.45 0.57
C VAL A 401 -2.83 9.57 -0.60
N PRO A 402 -3.07 10.47 -1.56
CA PRO A 402 -2.12 10.73 -2.63
C PRO A 402 -0.81 11.30 -2.10
N ILE A 403 0.32 10.78 -2.58
CA ILE A 403 1.66 11.25 -2.17
C ILE A 403 1.86 12.73 -2.52
N GLN A 404 1.24 13.21 -3.60
CA GLN A 404 1.25 14.63 -3.97
C GLN A 404 0.65 15.53 -2.88
N GLN A 405 -0.37 15.08 -2.14
CA GLN A 405 -0.95 15.86 -1.05
C GLN A 405 0.02 15.93 0.14
N ILE A 406 0.77 14.85 0.41
CA ILE A 406 1.83 14.84 1.42
C ILE A 406 2.96 15.80 1.03
N GLN A 407 3.38 15.80 -0.24
CA GLN A 407 4.43 16.68 -0.76
C GLN A 407 4.05 18.16 -0.66
N LYS A 408 2.78 18.52 -0.86
CA LYS A 408 2.30 19.90 -0.68
C LYS A 408 2.52 20.42 0.74
N LEU A 409 2.46 19.55 1.75
CA LEU A 409 2.69 19.95 3.14
C LEU A 409 4.16 20.33 3.42
N VAL A 410 5.10 19.81 2.64
CA VAL A 410 6.55 19.97 2.87
C VAL A 410 7.13 21.22 2.16
N GLN A 411 6.26 22.12 1.66
CA GLN A 411 6.57 23.44 1.08
C GLN A 411 7.99 23.61 0.50
N PRO A 412 8.27 23.04 -0.69
CA PRO A 412 9.62 22.98 -1.26
C PRO A 412 10.31 24.35 -1.40
N TYR A 413 9.54 25.42 -1.64
CA TYR A 413 10.06 26.77 -1.80
C TYR A 413 10.80 27.29 -0.55
N LYS A 414 10.49 26.76 0.65
CA LYS A 414 11.16 27.13 1.91
C LYS A 414 12.52 26.47 2.10
N LEU A 415 12.76 25.31 1.47
CA LEU A 415 14.03 24.59 1.55
C LEU A 415 15.09 25.16 0.60
N GLY A 416 14.68 25.99 -0.36
CA GLY A 416 15.51 26.52 -1.43
C GLY A 416 15.71 25.53 -2.58
N VAL A 417 16.28 26.01 -3.69
CA VAL A 417 16.34 25.28 -4.98
C VAL A 417 17.05 23.92 -4.90
N ASN A 418 18.03 23.80 -4.01
CA ASN A 418 18.86 22.61 -3.90
C ASN A 418 18.61 21.82 -2.60
N GLY A 419 17.78 22.34 -1.71
CA GLY A 419 17.32 21.62 -0.53
C GLY A 419 16.15 20.72 -0.92
N TYR A 420 16.05 19.55 -0.29
CA TYR A 420 14.93 18.66 -0.53
C TYR A 420 14.54 17.92 0.73
N SER A 421 13.37 17.32 0.66
CA SER A 421 12.80 16.51 1.72
C SER A 421 12.52 15.12 1.19
N PHE A 422 12.51 14.14 2.08
CA PHE A 422 12.14 12.78 1.77
C PHE A 422 11.51 12.14 3.01
N ILE A 423 10.69 11.12 2.79
CA ILE A 423 10.08 10.35 3.87
C ILE A 423 10.44 8.89 3.67
N ILE A 424 10.82 8.22 4.76
CA ILE A 424 11.00 6.77 4.79
C ILE A 424 10.02 6.13 5.78
N ASN A 425 9.75 4.84 5.59
CA ASN A 425 9.02 4.03 6.56
C ASN A 425 9.96 3.27 7.53
N ASN A 426 9.35 2.53 8.46
CA ASN A 426 10.01 1.63 9.42
C ASN A 426 10.84 0.49 8.81
N ASN A 427 10.82 0.29 7.49
CA ASN A 427 11.67 -0.67 6.79
C ASN A 427 12.84 0.00 6.04
N GLY A 428 12.89 1.33 6.00
CA GLY A 428 13.84 2.11 5.19
C GLY A 428 13.41 2.31 3.73
N HIS A 429 12.20 1.88 3.36
CA HIS A 429 11.65 2.16 2.03
C HIS A 429 11.15 3.59 1.95
N ILE A 430 11.33 4.18 0.77
CA ILE A 430 10.99 5.56 0.49
C ILE A 430 9.49 5.70 0.22
N LEU A 431 8.84 6.63 0.93
CA LEU A 431 7.49 7.08 0.63
C LEU A 431 7.49 8.13 -0.50
N TYR A 432 8.40 9.10 -0.41
CA TYR A 432 8.74 9.97 -1.54
C TYR A 432 10.16 10.49 -1.39
N HIS A 433 10.81 10.71 -2.54
CA HIS A 433 12.13 11.32 -2.66
C HIS A 433 12.22 11.94 -4.07
N PRO A 434 12.92 13.08 -4.28
CA PRO A 434 13.05 13.70 -5.61
C PRO A 434 13.59 12.74 -6.69
N ASP A 435 14.57 11.93 -6.32
CA ASP A 435 15.18 10.92 -7.21
C ASP A 435 14.44 9.57 -7.24
N LEU A 436 13.29 9.43 -6.57
CA LEU A 436 12.46 8.23 -6.69
C LEU A 436 11.84 8.18 -8.10
N ARG A 437 12.26 7.20 -8.90
CA ARG A 437 11.77 7.00 -10.28
C ARG A 437 10.94 5.72 -10.38
N PRO A 438 9.61 5.79 -10.17
CA PRO A 438 8.74 4.62 -10.23
C PRO A 438 8.55 4.08 -11.66
N LEU A 439 8.76 4.93 -12.67
CA LEU A 439 8.58 4.59 -14.08
C LEU A 439 9.91 4.32 -14.78
N PHE A 440 9.90 3.41 -15.74
CA PHE A 440 10.94 3.16 -16.72
C PHE A 440 10.30 2.99 -18.10
N GLN A 441 10.65 3.84 -19.07
CA GLN A 441 10.02 3.82 -20.41
C GLN A 441 8.49 3.79 -20.35
N GLU A 442 7.90 4.62 -19.49
CA GLU A 442 6.44 4.70 -19.26
C GLU A 442 5.81 3.44 -18.63
N THR A 443 6.62 2.49 -18.17
CA THR A 443 6.16 1.28 -17.46
C THR A 443 6.55 1.34 -15.98
N LEU A 444 5.66 0.90 -15.08
CA LEU A 444 5.95 0.77 -13.66
C LEU A 444 7.04 -0.28 -13.42
N LYS A 445 8.11 0.10 -12.72
CA LYS A 445 9.19 -0.84 -12.34
C LYS A 445 8.67 -1.85 -11.32
N PRO A 446 8.88 -3.16 -11.43
CA PRO A 446 8.30 -4.15 -10.51
C PRO A 446 8.48 -3.88 -9.01
N ASN A 447 9.61 -3.32 -8.58
CA ASN A 447 9.94 -3.08 -7.17
C ASN A 447 9.81 -1.60 -6.75
N TYR A 448 9.02 -0.79 -7.47
CA TYR A 448 8.90 0.66 -7.20
C TYR A 448 8.43 0.99 -5.76
N ASN A 449 7.73 0.06 -5.11
CA ASN A 449 7.14 0.19 -3.78
C ASN A 449 8.08 -0.21 -2.62
N SER A 450 9.26 -0.76 -2.94
CA SER A 450 10.24 -1.28 -1.97
C SER A 450 11.64 -0.70 -2.18
N VAL A 451 11.73 0.45 -2.87
CA VAL A 451 12.99 1.17 -3.06
C VAL A 451 13.48 1.71 -1.72
N ASP A 452 14.69 1.31 -1.33
CA ASP A 452 15.35 1.73 -0.09
C ASP A 452 16.06 3.08 -0.25
N LEU A 453 16.20 3.84 0.84
CA LEU A 453 17.02 5.05 0.90
C LEU A 453 18.43 4.84 0.35
N THR A 454 19.04 3.67 0.66
CA THR A 454 20.40 3.33 0.21
C THR A 454 20.55 3.16 -1.30
N GLU A 455 19.46 2.92 -2.03
CA GLU A 455 19.49 2.78 -3.49
C GLU A 455 19.39 4.12 -4.22
N VAL A 456 18.89 5.14 -3.53
CA VAL A 456 18.61 6.47 -4.11
C VAL A 456 19.68 7.48 -3.70
N GLU A 457 20.10 7.46 -2.44
CA GLU A 457 21.12 8.38 -1.93
C GLU A 457 22.54 7.89 -2.28
N LEU A 458 23.12 8.48 -3.33
CA LEU A 458 24.44 8.13 -3.84
C LEU A 458 25.54 8.91 -3.13
N VAL A 459 26.05 8.37 -2.01
CA VAL A 459 27.15 8.99 -1.27
C VAL A 459 28.45 8.95 -2.07
N ASP A 460 29.21 10.05 -2.03
CA ASP A 460 30.53 10.15 -2.64
C ASP A 460 31.56 9.40 -1.79
N THR A 461 31.76 8.13 -2.10
CA THR A 461 32.83 7.29 -1.55
C THR A 461 33.72 6.73 -2.65
N ASP A 462 34.96 6.41 -2.28
CA ASP A 462 35.92 5.67 -3.11
C ASP A 462 35.59 4.15 -3.21
N GLY A 463 34.53 3.72 -2.53
CA GLY A 463 34.10 2.33 -2.49
C GLY A 463 33.43 1.85 -3.77
N GLY A 464 33.29 0.53 -3.89
CA GLY A 464 32.54 -0.08 -5.00
C GLY A 464 31.04 0.26 -4.96
N PRO A 465 30.30 0.11 -6.08
CA PRO A 465 28.86 0.44 -6.17
C PRO A 465 27.91 -0.30 -5.21
N ARG A 466 28.41 -1.27 -4.44
CA ARG A 466 27.64 -2.08 -3.46
C ARG A 466 28.33 -2.13 -2.09
N GLU A 467 29.28 -1.24 -1.85
CA GLU A 467 29.87 -1.09 -0.53
C GLU A 467 29.05 -0.08 0.25
N ASN A 468 28.36 -0.57 1.27
CA ASN A 468 27.46 0.26 2.04
C ASN A 468 28.27 1.33 2.80
N ASN A 469 27.90 2.59 2.61
CA ASN A 469 28.45 3.68 3.40
C ASN A 469 27.93 3.58 4.84
N THR A 470 28.83 3.51 5.81
CA THR A 470 28.49 3.42 7.24
C THR A 470 27.60 4.58 7.71
N LEU A 471 27.92 5.82 7.35
CA LEU A 471 27.14 7.00 7.76
C LEU A 471 25.73 7.01 7.15
N LEU A 472 25.56 6.55 5.91
CA LEU A 472 24.24 6.41 5.30
C LEU A 472 23.41 5.32 5.98
N LEU A 473 24.05 4.21 6.34
CA LEU A 473 23.39 3.14 7.09
C LEU A 473 23.01 3.59 8.50
N ASP A 474 23.85 4.39 9.16
CA ASP A 474 23.57 4.96 10.47
C ASP A 474 22.38 5.93 10.40
N LEU A 475 22.37 6.85 9.41
CA LEU A 475 21.23 7.72 9.11
C LEU A 475 19.95 6.91 8.90
N ARG A 476 20.00 5.91 8.01
CA ARG A 476 18.87 5.03 7.72
C ARG A 476 18.38 4.32 8.98
N HIS A 477 19.29 3.80 9.80
CA HIS A 477 18.96 3.08 11.02
C HIS A 477 18.31 3.99 12.06
N ASP A 478 18.85 5.19 12.28
CA ASP A 478 18.27 6.16 13.21
C ASP A 478 16.87 6.62 12.77
N MET A 479 16.67 6.84 11.46
CA MET A 479 15.36 7.18 10.93
C MET A 479 14.36 6.02 11.04
N ILE A 480 14.79 4.76 10.87
CA ILE A 480 13.94 3.57 11.10
C ILE A 480 13.55 3.45 12.57
N ASP A 481 14.50 3.69 13.48
CA ASP A 481 14.28 3.72 14.93
C ASP A 481 13.50 4.97 15.39
N GLN A 482 13.08 5.83 14.45
CA GLN A 482 12.31 7.04 14.72
C GLN A 482 13.01 8.00 15.70
N LYS A 483 14.33 8.12 15.60
CA LYS A 483 15.13 9.06 16.40
C LYS A 483 15.23 10.41 15.71
N GLU A 484 15.35 11.47 16.52
CA GLU A 484 15.73 12.80 16.05
C GLU A 484 17.26 12.89 15.95
N GLY A 485 17.76 13.46 14.86
CA GLY A 485 19.19 13.64 14.68
C GLY A 485 19.58 14.51 13.49
N GLU A 486 20.89 14.73 13.39
CA GLU A 486 21.52 15.41 12.26
C GLU A 486 22.78 14.68 11.82
N THR A 487 23.05 14.67 10.52
CA THR A 487 24.27 14.10 9.95
C THR A 487 24.72 14.88 8.73
N GLU A 488 25.96 14.70 8.32
CA GLU A 488 26.54 15.37 7.15
C GLU A 488 27.08 14.35 6.16
N LEU A 489 26.61 14.41 4.92
CA LEU A 489 27.02 13.50 3.85
C LEU A 489 27.41 14.30 2.61
N SER A 490 28.41 13.83 1.89
CA SER A 490 28.71 14.31 0.53
C SER A 490 28.06 13.37 -0.45
N VAL A 491 27.14 13.85 -1.28
CA VAL A 491 26.36 13.03 -2.22
C VAL A 491 26.57 13.49 -3.66
N LYS A 492 26.45 12.55 -4.59
CA LYS A 492 26.56 12.75 -6.03
C LYS A 492 25.18 13.08 -6.58
N ILE A 493 24.99 14.33 -7.00
CA ILE A 493 23.77 14.78 -7.66
C ILE A 493 23.97 14.71 -9.17
N HIS A 494 22.98 14.19 -9.87
CA HIS A 494 22.98 14.17 -11.33
C HIS A 494 22.19 15.35 -11.94
N TYR A 495 22.59 15.77 -13.13
CA TYR A 495 21.85 16.73 -13.96
C TYR A 495 21.64 16.19 -15.38
N ASP A 496 20.68 16.78 -16.09
CA ASP A 496 20.33 16.48 -17.49
C ASP A 496 20.12 14.98 -17.75
N ASP A 497 19.26 14.31 -16.96
CA ASP A 497 18.99 12.88 -17.09
C ASP A 497 20.25 12.01 -16.94
N MET A 498 21.03 12.24 -15.89
CA MET A 498 22.26 11.49 -15.58
C MET A 498 23.45 11.71 -16.53
N LYS A 499 23.46 12.80 -17.30
CA LYS A 499 24.60 13.14 -18.18
C LYS A 499 25.72 13.86 -17.46
N ARG A 500 25.42 14.61 -16.41
CA ARG A 500 26.41 15.36 -15.61
C ARG A 500 26.24 14.99 -14.14
N VAL A 501 27.34 14.99 -13.40
CA VAL A 501 27.34 14.70 -11.96
C VAL A 501 28.15 15.77 -11.25
N THR A 502 27.63 16.28 -10.13
CA THR A 502 28.38 17.09 -9.18
C THR A 502 28.34 16.44 -7.81
N THR A 503 29.40 16.56 -7.03
CA THR A 503 29.33 16.27 -5.60
C THR A 503 28.91 17.53 -4.87
N ARG A 504 28.00 17.39 -3.90
CA ARG A 504 27.68 18.44 -2.93
C ARG A 504 27.60 17.85 -1.54
N ARG A 505 27.99 18.66 -0.55
CA ARG A 505 27.85 18.32 0.85
C ARG A 505 26.51 18.82 1.37
N TYR A 506 25.76 17.94 2.01
CA TYR A 506 24.47 18.21 2.61
C TYR A 506 24.53 17.97 4.11
N LYS A 507 23.80 18.80 4.84
CA LYS A 507 23.42 18.55 6.22
C LYS A 507 22.00 17.97 6.22
N TYR A 508 21.88 16.75 6.69
CA TYR A 508 20.61 16.03 6.84
C TYR A 508 20.08 16.26 8.25
N PHE A 509 18.81 16.60 8.35
CA PHE A 509 18.04 16.67 9.58
C PHE A 509 16.90 15.68 9.48
N TYR A 510 16.67 14.89 10.52
CA TYR A 510 15.63 13.88 10.49
C TYR A 510 14.91 13.79 11.83
N ASN A 511 13.60 13.53 11.76
CA ASN A 511 12.77 13.30 12.92
C ASN A 511 11.57 12.40 12.57
N ALA A 512 10.99 11.78 13.59
CA ALA A 512 9.81 10.96 13.46
C ALA A 512 8.55 11.81 13.21
N ILE A 513 7.62 11.28 12.42
CA ILE A 513 6.27 11.85 12.31
C ILE A 513 5.40 11.14 13.36
N GLU A 514 5.09 11.86 14.44
CA GLU A 514 4.35 11.32 15.60
C GLU A 514 3.05 10.60 15.17
N GLY A 515 2.82 9.42 15.73
CA GLY A 515 1.62 8.61 15.44
C GLY A 515 1.63 7.89 14.09
N THR A 516 2.74 7.89 13.36
CA THR A 516 2.88 7.18 12.07
C THR A 516 4.16 6.35 12.04
N PRO A 517 4.28 5.35 11.13
CA PRO A 517 5.51 4.59 10.94
C PRO A 517 6.56 5.34 10.08
N PHE A 518 6.38 6.64 9.85
CA PHE A 518 7.19 7.43 8.94
C PHE A 518 8.16 8.36 9.67
N SER A 519 9.32 8.58 9.04
CA SER A 519 10.32 9.56 9.46
C SER A 519 10.59 10.53 8.32
N LEU A 520 10.60 11.82 8.63
CA LEU A 520 10.88 12.90 7.69
C LEU A 520 12.37 13.23 7.73
N GLY A 521 13.00 13.23 6.57
CA GLY A 521 14.36 13.72 6.36
C GLY A 521 14.35 15.01 5.54
N LEU A 522 15.21 15.96 5.91
CA LEU A 522 15.47 17.20 5.21
C LEU A 522 16.96 17.29 4.89
N ALA A 523 17.31 17.41 3.62
CA ALA A 523 18.67 17.60 3.15
C ALA A 523 18.86 19.07 2.72
N ILE A 524 19.70 19.80 3.46
CA ILE A 524 20.02 21.21 3.17
C ILE A 524 21.49 21.31 2.73
N PRO A 525 21.80 21.95 1.59
CA PRO A 525 23.17 22.05 1.10
C PRO A 525 24.05 22.89 2.04
N GLU A 526 25.32 22.50 2.19
CA GLU A 526 26.28 23.25 3.00
C GLU A 526 26.58 24.62 2.35
N GLY A 527 26.47 25.70 3.14
CA GLY A 527 26.84 27.07 2.72
C GLY A 527 25.67 27.98 2.29
N TYR A 528 24.46 27.46 2.06
CA TYR A 528 23.25 28.27 1.81
C TYR A 528 21.98 27.46 2.14
N GLY A 529 20.84 28.12 2.31
CA GLY A 529 19.55 27.46 2.64
C GLY A 529 19.18 27.48 4.13
N MET A 530 20.11 27.81 5.03
CA MET A 530 19.82 28.02 6.46
C MET A 530 19.13 29.37 6.76
N TYR A 531 19.16 30.29 5.80
CA TYR A 531 18.57 31.62 5.91
C TYR A 531 17.65 31.86 4.73
N GLU A 532 16.44 32.33 5.02
CA GLU A 532 15.48 32.79 4.01
C GLU A 532 15.51 34.32 3.91
N VAL A 533 15.22 34.83 2.71
CA VAL A 533 15.04 36.26 2.47
C VAL A 533 13.54 36.55 2.51
N LEU A 534 13.09 37.24 3.55
CA LEU A 534 11.69 37.65 3.68
C LEU A 534 11.44 38.97 2.95
N GLY A 535 10.85 38.87 1.76
CA GLY A 535 10.38 40.01 0.98
C GLY A 535 9.00 40.48 1.44
N GLU A 536 8.89 41.12 2.61
CA GLU A 536 7.62 41.64 3.11
C GLU A 536 7.18 42.91 2.37
N GLN A 537 6.64 42.75 1.16
CA GLN A 537 6.01 43.86 0.44
C GLN A 537 4.49 43.87 0.70
N GLU A 538 3.96 44.94 1.27
CA GLU A 538 2.50 45.13 1.37
C GLU A 538 1.91 45.46 -0.01
N ILE A 539 1.37 44.44 -0.68
CA ILE A 539 0.75 44.53 -2.01
C ILE A 539 -0.37 45.60 -2.05
N LYS A 540 -1.07 45.82 -0.93
CA LYS A 540 -2.19 46.79 -0.84
C LYS A 540 -1.77 48.25 -0.67
N HIS A 541 -0.58 48.51 -0.12
CA HIS A 541 -0.09 49.87 0.18
C HIS A 541 1.10 50.26 -0.70
N SER A 542 1.46 49.43 -1.70
CA SER A 542 2.49 49.76 -2.68
C SER A 542 2.07 50.91 -3.58
N HIS A 543 2.98 51.87 -3.80
CA HIS A 543 2.79 52.98 -4.75
C HIS A 543 2.89 52.55 -6.22
N VAL A 544 3.29 51.29 -6.49
CA VAL A 544 3.51 50.74 -7.82
C VAL A 544 2.41 49.74 -8.16
N ASN A 545 1.86 49.84 -9.38
CA ASN A 545 0.83 48.91 -9.85
C ASN A 545 1.46 47.54 -10.12
N VAL A 546 1.34 46.63 -9.14
CA VAL A 546 1.97 45.29 -9.17
C VAL A 546 1.59 44.48 -10.42
N THR A 547 0.42 44.75 -10.99
CA THR A 547 -0.02 44.09 -12.24
C THR A 547 0.84 44.42 -13.45
N GLU A 548 1.62 45.50 -13.44
CA GLU A 548 2.51 45.85 -14.55
C GLU A 548 3.69 44.88 -14.70
N TYR A 549 4.17 44.31 -13.59
CA TYR A 549 5.24 43.31 -13.57
C TYR A 549 4.89 42.03 -14.31
N PHE A 550 3.60 41.68 -14.28
CA PHE A 550 3.12 40.42 -14.82
C PHE A 550 2.42 40.60 -16.18
N LYS A 551 2.51 41.78 -16.80
CA LYS A 551 1.98 42.03 -18.15
C LYS A 551 2.93 41.54 -19.23
N GLY A 552 2.42 40.72 -20.15
CA GLY A 552 3.18 40.20 -21.30
C GLY A 552 3.84 38.85 -21.02
N ASN A 553 4.79 38.44 -21.87
CA ASN A 553 5.37 37.10 -21.89
C ASN A 553 6.83 37.02 -21.36
N ASN A 554 7.36 38.14 -20.83
CA ASN A 554 8.77 38.27 -20.45
C ASN A 554 9.05 37.92 -18.98
N TRP A 555 8.23 37.07 -18.37
CA TRP A 555 8.42 36.59 -17.00
C TRP A 555 8.05 35.11 -16.93
N LYS A 556 8.61 34.42 -15.93
CA LYS A 556 8.40 33.01 -15.68
C LYS A 556 8.32 32.79 -14.18
N VAL A 557 7.48 31.86 -13.77
CA VAL A 557 7.42 31.39 -12.37
C VAL A 557 7.85 29.94 -12.31
N HIS A 558 8.25 29.52 -11.12
CA HIS A 558 8.60 28.12 -10.88
C HIS A 558 7.41 27.20 -11.23
N PRO A 559 7.60 26.18 -12.08
CA PRO A 559 6.50 25.35 -12.56
C PRO A 559 5.86 24.47 -11.49
N ASP A 560 6.65 24.03 -10.51
CA ASP A 560 6.20 23.08 -9.49
C ASP A 560 5.64 23.76 -8.22
N TRP A 561 5.72 25.09 -8.12
CA TRP A 561 5.26 25.81 -6.92
C TRP A 561 3.79 26.21 -7.07
N VAL A 562 2.99 25.91 -6.05
CA VAL A 562 1.57 26.27 -6.02
C VAL A 562 1.41 27.60 -5.29
N TYR A 563 1.17 28.68 -6.04
CA TYR A 563 1.00 30.02 -5.50
C TYR A 563 -0.42 30.26 -4.93
N CYS A 564 -1.43 29.81 -5.67
CA CYS A 564 -2.84 29.95 -5.32
C CYS A 564 -3.61 28.68 -5.70
N GLU A 565 -4.34 28.08 -4.78
CA GLU A 565 -5.19 26.93 -5.03
C GLU A 565 -6.65 27.39 -5.20
N TYR A 566 -7.29 26.94 -6.28
CA TYR A 566 -8.73 27.08 -6.43
C TYR A 566 -9.44 26.07 -5.55
N ASN A 567 -10.61 26.43 -5.04
CA ASN A 567 -11.45 25.50 -4.32
C ASN A 567 -11.68 24.23 -5.19
N SER A 568 -11.44 23.06 -4.61
CA SER A 568 -11.37 21.73 -5.25
C SER A 568 -12.64 21.30 -6.00
N MET A 569 -13.73 22.07 -5.86
CA MET A 569 -14.97 21.90 -6.61
C MET A 569 -15.00 22.61 -7.97
N SER A 570 -13.99 23.42 -8.31
CA SER A 570 -13.99 24.21 -9.55
C SER A 570 -13.15 23.57 -10.66
N GLU A 571 -13.73 23.45 -11.86
CA GLU A 571 -13.12 22.76 -13.01
C GLU A 571 -12.08 23.60 -13.79
N HIS A 572 -11.64 24.73 -13.23
CA HIS A 572 -10.75 25.65 -13.93
C HIS A 572 -9.34 25.06 -14.07
N ARG A 573 -8.83 25.02 -15.31
CA ARG A 573 -7.46 24.62 -15.63
C ARG A 573 -6.75 25.81 -16.25
N PHE A 574 -5.62 26.19 -15.65
CA PHE A 574 -4.66 27.09 -16.27
C PHE A 574 -3.74 26.29 -17.19
N LYS A 575 -3.44 26.82 -18.38
CA LYS A 575 -2.52 26.16 -19.31
C LYS A 575 -1.08 26.30 -18.84
N SER A 576 -0.80 27.31 -18.02
CA SER A 576 0.51 27.55 -17.46
C SER A 576 0.41 28.14 -16.04
N PRO A 577 1.43 27.92 -15.19
CA PRO A 577 1.52 28.53 -13.85
C PRO A 577 1.45 30.06 -13.89
N GLU A 578 1.90 30.69 -14.98
CA GLU A 578 1.81 32.14 -15.19
C GLU A 578 0.36 32.60 -15.37
N GLU A 579 -0.46 31.88 -16.13
CA GLU A 579 -1.89 32.18 -16.28
C GLU A 579 -2.62 32.08 -14.92
N GLN A 580 -2.23 31.12 -14.09
CA GLN A 580 -2.78 30.93 -12.74
C GLN A 580 -2.50 32.15 -11.86
N VAL A 581 -1.24 32.61 -11.82
CA VAL A 581 -0.86 33.82 -11.08
C VAL A 581 -1.54 35.06 -11.67
N TRP A 582 -1.69 35.15 -12.99
CA TRP A 582 -2.36 36.28 -13.64
C TRP A 582 -3.86 36.37 -13.32
N SER A 583 -4.57 35.23 -13.32
CA SER A 583 -6.02 35.16 -13.06
C SER A 583 -6.43 35.77 -11.72
N GLN A 584 -5.57 35.66 -10.71
CA GLN A 584 -5.74 36.25 -9.38
C GLN A 584 -5.89 37.79 -9.42
N TYR A 585 -5.28 38.44 -10.41
CA TYR A 585 -5.32 39.89 -10.56
C TYR A 585 -6.47 40.39 -11.47
N GLU A 586 -7.10 39.51 -12.25
CA GLU A 586 -8.22 39.84 -13.16
C GLU A 586 -9.62 39.61 -12.55
N GLU A 587 -9.82 38.52 -11.77
CA GLU A 587 -11.14 38.18 -11.23
C GLU A 587 -11.36 38.69 -9.78
N MET A 588 -12.46 39.42 -9.56
CA MET A 588 -12.80 40.10 -8.30
C MET A 588 -13.48 39.20 -7.24
N ASP A 589 -13.65 37.90 -7.48
CA ASP A 589 -14.35 37.00 -6.57
C ASP A 589 -13.36 36.38 -5.56
N LYS A 590 -13.18 37.06 -4.43
CA LYS A 590 -12.13 36.75 -3.42
C LYS A 590 -12.42 35.49 -2.59
N ASP A 591 -13.63 34.95 -2.68
CA ASP A 591 -14.08 33.85 -1.82
C ASP A 591 -13.76 32.44 -2.40
N SER A 592 -13.15 32.36 -3.59
CA SER A 592 -12.93 31.11 -4.33
C SER A 592 -11.45 30.64 -4.40
N TYR A 593 -10.50 31.39 -3.81
CA TYR A 593 -9.06 31.13 -3.91
C TYR A 593 -8.37 31.09 -2.54
N PHE A 594 -7.49 30.11 -2.33
CA PHE A 594 -6.56 30.07 -1.22
C PHE A 594 -5.12 30.31 -1.72
N CYS A 595 -4.58 31.49 -1.47
CA CYS A 595 -3.21 31.84 -1.87
C CYS A 595 -2.25 31.86 -0.70
N ASP A 596 -1.03 31.35 -0.90
CA ASP A 596 0.05 31.52 0.08
C ASP A 596 0.55 32.96 0.01
N LYS A 597 0.18 33.74 1.03
CA LYS A 597 0.55 35.15 1.13
C LYS A 597 2.06 35.36 1.10
N SER A 598 2.82 34.52 1.78
CA SER A 598 4.27 34.68 1.91
C SER A 598 5.00 34.44 0.59
N LEU A 599 4.57 33.40 -0.14
CA LEU A 599 5.11 33.07 -1.45
C LEU A 599 4.76 34.16 -2.48
N MET A 600 3.51 34.64 -2.47
CA MET A 600 3.09 35.73 -3.37
C MET A 600 3.84 37.04 -3.11
N GLN A 601 4.09 37.40 -1.85
CA GLN A 601 4.88 38.59 -1.52
C GLN A 601 6.34 38.45 -1.98
N SER A 602 6.91 37.25 -1.82
CA SER A 602 8.26 36.95 -2.29
C SER A 602 8.37 37.03 -3.82
N LEU A 603 7.35 36.57 -4.55
CA LEU A 603 7.30 36.70 -6.01
C LEU A 603 7.27 38.16 -6.47
N VAL A 604 6.45 39.00 -5.82
CA VAL A 604 6.39 40.44 -6.14
C VAL A 604 7.72 41.13 -5.82
N PHE A 605 8.35 40.75 -4.71
CA PHE A 605 9.68 41.27 -4.36
C PHE A 605 10.74 40.88 -5.40
N ASP A 606 10.75 39.63 -5.87
CA ASP A 606 11.66 39.17 -6.93
C ASP A 606 11.44 39.92 -8.25
N ALA A 607 10.17 40.16 -8.63
CA ALA A 607 9.84 40.97 -9.81
C ALA A 607 10.37 42.42 -9.71
N LEU A 608 10.28 43.04 -8.54
CA LEU A 608 10.84 44.38 -8.29
C LEU A 608 12.36 44.43 -8.44
N VAL A 609 13.05 43.41 -7.91
CA VAL A 609 14.52 43.33 -7.96
C VAL A 609 15.01 43.07 -9.39
N THR A 610 14.34 42.16 -10.10
CA THR A 610 14.70 41.79 -11.48
C THR A 610 14.39 42.90 -12.49
N GLU A 611 13.33 43.68 -12.30
CA GLU A 611 13.08 44.90 -13.10
C GLU A 611 14.26 45.89 -13.02
N GLY A 612 14.84 46.03 -11.82
CA GLY A 612 16.03 46.86 -11.59
C GLY A 612 17.23 46.44 -12.44
N LEU A 613 17.37 45.14 -12.73
CA LEU A 613 18.43 44.60 -13.58
C LEU A 613 18.20 44.90 -15.07
N GLU A 614 16.95 44.85 -15.54
CA GLU A 614 16.59 45.20 -16.93
C GLU A 614 16.91 46.66 -17.26
N ARG A 615 16.67 47.57 -16.29
CA ARG A 615 17.06 48.98 -16.41
C ARG A 615 18.58 49.17 -16.48
N LEU A 616 19.36 48.30 -15.84
CA LEU A 616 20.82 48.34 -15.88
C LEU A 616 21.41 47.72 -17.16
N SER A 617 20.74 46.72 -17.75
CA SER A 617 21.16 46.12 -19.03
C SER A 617 20.87 47.05 -20.21
N THR A 618 19.71 47.72 -20.22
CA THR A 618 19.36 48.72 -21.25
C THR A 618 20.31 49.92 -21.24
N LEU A 619 20.74 50.38 -20.05
CA LEU A 619 21.77 51.42 -19.91
C LEU A 619 23.18 51.03 -20.42
N LYS A 620 23.45 49.73 -20.64
CA LYS A 620 24.71 49.24 -21.24
C LYS A 620 24.63 49.09 -22.76
N GLU A 621 23.44 48.97 -23.34
CA GLU A 621 23.26 48.95 -24.81
C GLU A 621 23.30 50.38 -25.40
N ASP A 622 22.98 51.40 -24.59
CA ASP A 622 23.07 52.82 -24.98
C ASP A 622 24.47 53.45 -24.82
N LYS A 623 25.50 52.65 -24.49
CA LYS A 623 26.91 53.06 -24.45
C LYS A 623 27.75 52.24 -25.41
#